data_AF-A0A1H0WGI7-F1
#
_entry.id   AF-A0A1H0WGI7-F1
#
_cell.length_a   1.000
_cell.length_b   1.000
_cell.length_c   1.000
_cell.angle_alpha   90.00
_cell.angle_beta   90.00
_cell.angle_gamma   90.00
#
_symmetry.space_group_name_H-M   'P 1'
#
loop_
_entity.id
_entity.type
_entity.pdbx_description
1 polymer ?
#
loop_
_entity_poly.entity_id
_entity_poly.type
_entity_poly.pdbx_seq_one_letter_code
_entity_poly.pdbx_strand_id
1 'polypeptide(L)' 'MFTHSNGTIEAALAGRGFALARQGFVAQEIAARTLVAVQSAALATPLAYRLVHRPEVLVDPALRSFRDWITAQAAAS' A
#
# COMPACT_ATOMS: atom_id res chain seq x y z
N MET A 1 -1.24 2.68 -22.61
CA MET A 1 -1.85 3.64 -21.66
C MET A 1 -1.96 2.92 -20.33
N PHE A 2 -1.04 3.17 -19.38
CA PHE A 2 -0.98 2.43 -18.11
C PHE A 2 -1.58 3.28 -17.00
N THR A 3 -2.88 3.15 -16.78
CA THR A 3 -3.67 4.03 -15.91
C THR A 3 -3.84 3.52 -14.47
N HIS A 4 -2.98 2.61 -14.02
CA HIS A 4 -2.92 2.23 -12.62
C HIS A 4 -1.47 2.27 -12.18
N SER A 5 -1.22 2.67 -10.94
CA SER A 5 0.07 2.79 -10.27
C SER A 5 0.95 1.52 -10.27
N ASN A 6 0.60 0.51 -11.06
CA ASN A 6 1.27 -0.77 -11.22
C ASN A 6 2.24 -0.83 -12.41
N GLY A 7 2.17 0.10 -13.37
CA GLY A 7 2.98 0.01 -14.61
C GLY A 7 4.49 0.02 -14.40
N THR A 8 4.97 0.70 -13.36
CA THR A 8 6.39 0.71 -12.96
C THR A 8 6.81 -0.61 -12.31
N ILE A 9 5.97 -1.21 -11.47
CA ILE A 9 6.26 -2.50 -10.82
C ILE A 9 6.35 -3.61 -11.89
N GLU A 10 5.39 -3.65 -12.82
CA GLU A 10 5.39 -4.61 -13.94
C GLU A 10 6.65 -4.47 -14.83
N ALA A 11 7.10 -3.23 -15.08
CA ALA A 11 8.32 -3.01 -15.83
C ALA A 11 9.58 -3.52 -15.09
N ALA A 12 9.64 -3.32 -13.77
CA ALA A 12 10.74 -3.85 -12.95
C ALA A 12 10.72 -5.38 -12.88
N LEU A 13 9.53 -5.99 -12.74
CA LEU A 13 9.36 -7.45 -12.80
C LEU A 13 9.78 -8.02 -14.16
N ALA A 14 9.53 -7.30 -15.25
CA ALA A 14 10.01 -7.65 -16.58
C ALA A 14 11.51 -7.36 -16.82
N GLY A 15 12.26 -6.94 -15.80
CA GLY A 15 13.69 -6.64 -15.90
C GLY A 15 14.03 -5.37 -16.69
N ARG A 16 13.07 -4.46 -16.87
CA ARG A 16 13.26 -3.22 -17.66
C ARG A 16 13.79 -2.03 -16.87
N GLY A 17 14.20 -2.24 -15.62
CA GLY A 17 14.79 -1.20 -14.76
C GLY A 17 14.37 -1.31 -13.30
N PHE A 18 14.40 -0.19 -12.59
CA PHE A 18 14.06 -0.08 -11.17
C PHE A 18 12.70 0.60 -10.99
N ALA A 19 11.95 0.18 -9.96
CA ALA A 19 10.70 0.80 -9.57
C ALA A 19 10.74 1.26 -8.11
N LEU A 20 10.28 2.48 -7.86
CA LEU A 20 9.93 2.93 -6.52
C LEU A 20 8.50 2.49 -6.21
N ALA A 21 8.33 1.65 -5.20
CA ALA A 21 7.04 1.08 -4.81
C ALA A 21 6.86 1.11 -3.30
N ARG A 22 5.59 1.10 -2.83
CA ARG A 22 5.30 0.85 -1.41
C ARG A 22 5.63 -0.61 -1.09
N GLN A 23 6.33 -0.84 0.02
CA GLN A 23 6.73 -2.20 0.43
C GLN A 23 5.54 -3.17 0.48
N GLY A 24 4.38 -2.74 0.98
CA GLY A 24 3.19 -3.59 1.05
C GLY A 24 2.64 -4.06 -0.31
N PHE A 25 2.99 -3.41 -1.42
CA PHE A 25 2.55 -3.80 -2.76
C PHE A 25 3.51 -4.75 -3.46
N VAL A 26 4.73 -4.91 -2.95
CA VAL A 26 5.76 -5.78 -3.54
C VAL A 26 6.28 -6.83 -2.55
N ALA A 27 5.62 -6.98 -1.40
CA ALA A 27 6.09 -7.85 -0.32
C ALA A 27 6.20 -9.32 -0.77
N GLN A 28 5.25 -9.78 -1.59
CA GLN A 28 5.25 -11.14 -2.12
C GLN A 28 6.41 -11.36 -3.11
N GLU A 29 6.66 -10.39 -3.99
CA GLU A 29 7.71 -10.43 -5.01
C GLU A 29 9.10 -10.41 -4.36
N ILE A 30 9.26 -9.64 -3.28
CA ILE A 30 10.48 -9.64 -2.45
C ILE A 30 10.66 -11.00 -1.76
N ALA A 31 9.59 -11.55 -1.17
CA ALA A 31 9.64 -12.87 -0.52
C ALA A 31 9.96 -14.00 -1.52
N ALA A 32 9.39 -13.92 -2.72
CA ALA A 32 9.64 -14.85 -3.83
C ALA A 32 10.97 -14.60 -4.55
N ARG A 33 11.70 -13.53 -4.20
CA ARG A 33 12.95 -13.09 -4.83
C ARG A 33 12.83 -12.77 -6.33
N THR A 34 11.62 -12.49 -6.82
CA THR A 34 11.41 -11.97 -8.18
C THR A 34 11.71 -10.48 -8.26
N LEU A 35 11.65 -9.78 -7.13
CA LEU A 35 12.24 -8.45 -6.94
C LEU A 35 13.28 -8.51 -5.81
N VAL A 36 14.26 -7.60 -5.88
CA VAL A 36 15.24 -7.38 -4.81
C VAL A 36 15.13 -5.94 -4.36
N ALA A 37 14.98 -5.73 -3.05
CA ALA A 37 14.96 -4.40 -2.47
C ALA A 37 16.39 -3.82 -2.50
N VAL A 38 16.57 -2.69 -3.19
CA VAL A 38 17.82 -1.93 -3.16
C VAL A 38 17.92 -1.24 -1.80
N GLN A 39 19.04 -1.41 -1.08
CA GLN A 39 19.28 -0.63 0.14
C GLN A 39 19.28 0.87 -0.21
N SER A 40 18.26 1.57 0.28
CA SER A 40 18.07 3.01 0.13
C SER A 40 17.34 3.53 1.37
N ALA A 41 17.52 4.81 1.68
CA ALA A 41 16.72 5.45 2.70
C ALA A 41 15.24 5.39 2.32
N ALA A 42 14.38 5.03 3.28
CA ALA A 42 12.94 5.09 3.07
C ALA A 42 12.55 6.52 2.70
N LEU A 43 11.93 6.69 1.53
CA LEU A 43 11.45 8.00 1.10
C LEU A 43 10.19 8.34 1.91
N ALA A 44 10.33 9.23 2.89
CA ALA A 44 9.20 9.76 3.61
C ALA A 44 8.30 10.54 2.64
N THR A 45 7.05 10.08 2.50
CA THR A 45 6.05 10.77 1.70
C THR A 45 5.00 11.39 2.60
N PRO A 46 4.56 12.63 2.37
CA PRO A 46 3.43 13.22 3.08
C PRO A 46 2.08 12.60 2.66
N LEU A 47 2.07 11.68 1.69
CA LEU A 47 0.87 11.05 1.16
C LEU A 47 0.39 9.89 2.06
N ALA A 48 -0.67 10.15 2.83
CA ALA A 48 -1.35 9.17 3.66
C ALA A 48 -2.71 8.76 3.07
N TYR A 49 -3.08 7.49 3.23
CA TYR A 49 -4.46 7.05 3.01
C TYR A 49 -5.33 7.55 4.17
N ARG A 50 -6.47 8.16 3.86
CA ARG A 50 -7.41 8.69 4.85
C ARG A 50 -8.73 7.95 4.72
N LEU A 51 -9.24 7.42 5.83
CA LEU A 51 -10.61 6.89 5.89
C LEU A 51 -11.58 8.08 5.99
N VAL A 52 -12.43 8.24 4.98
CA VAL A 52 -13.42 9.32 4.91
C VAL A 52 -14.82 8.72 5.06
N HIS A 53 -15.55 9.17 6.06
CA HIS A 53 -16.95 8.81 6.30
C HIS A 53 -17.67 10.00 6.93
N ARG A 54 -19.01 10.03 6.83
CA ARG A 54 -19.79 11.02 7.59
C ARG A 54 -19.88 10.63 9.07
N PRO A 55 -19.96 11.58 10.01
CA PRO A 55 -20.11 11.28 11.44
C PRO A 55 -21.29 10.37 11.75
N GLU A 56 -22.43 10.58 11.08
CA GLU A 56 -23.69 9.86 11.35
C GLU A 56 -23.60 8.35 11.06
N VAL A 57 -22.69 7.94 10.17
CA VAL A 57 -22.59 6.53 9.77
C VAL A 57 -22.01 5.67 10.90
N LEU A 58 -21.32 6.29 11.86
CA LEU A 58 -20.82 5.61 13.05
C LEU A 58 -21.91 5.33 14.08
N VAL A 59 -23.19 5.64 13.83
CA VAL A 59 -24.31 5.18 14.69
C VAL A 59 -24.52 3.67 14.52
N ASP A 60 -24.23 3.13 13.32
CA ASP A 60 -24.27 1.71 13.02
C ASP A 60 -23.14 0.96 13.75
N PRO A 61 -23.46 0.00 14.65
CA PRO A 61 -22.47 -0.84 15.31
C PRO A 61 -21.54 -1.58 14.35
N ALA A 62 -22.04 -2.04 13.19
CA ALA A 62 -21.23 -2.77 12.22
C ALA A 62 -20.15 -1.86 11.60
N LEU A 63 -20.50 -0.61 11.28
CA LEU A 63 -19.52 0.32 10.72
C LEU A 63 -18.48 0.75 11.76
N ARG A 64 -18.87 0.95 13.02
CA ARG A 64 -17.89 1.19 14.10
C ARG A 64 -16.89 0.04 14.22
N SER A 65 -17.38 -1.20 14.27
CA SER A 65 -16.53 -2.38 14.32
C SER A 65 -15.57 -2.46 13.13
N PHE A 66 -16.06 -2.17 11.91
CA PHE A 66 -15.21 -2.13 10.72
C PHE A 66 -14.15 -1.02 10.80
N ARG A 67 -14.54 0.20 11.20
CA ARG A 67 -13.60 1.34 11.37
C ARG A 67 -12.50 0.98 12.36
N ASP A 68 -12.86 0.42 13.49
CA ASP A 68 -11.92 0.08 14.56
C ASP A 68 -10.97 -1.03 14.09
N TRP A 69 -11.50 -2.04 13.41
CA TRP A 69 -10.70 -3.10 12.80
C TRP A 69 -9.73 -2.58 11.73
N ILE A 70 -10.20 -1.80 10.75
CA ILE A 70 -9.33 -1.33 9.65
C ILE A 70 -8.24 -0.38 10.16
N THR A 71 -8.54 0.42 11.19
CA THR A 71 -7.56 1.30 11.83
C THR A 71 -6.50 0.49 12.59
N ALA A 72 -6.89 -0.59 13.27
CA ALA A 72 -5.95 -1.49 13.92
C ALA A 72 -5.04 -2.21 12.89
N GLN A 73 -5.58 -2.65 11.76
CA GLN A 73 -4.78 -3.25 10.68
C GLN A 73 -3.77 -2.25 10.09
N ALA A 74 -4.19 -1.00 9.87
CA ALA A 74 -3.33 0.05 9.35
C ALA A 74 -2.18 0.42 10.33
N ALA A 75 -2.42 0.33 11.63
CA ALA A 75 -1.38 0.56 12.65
C ALA A 75 -0.40 -0.61 12.80
N ALA A 76 -0.78 -1.81 12.35
CA ALA A 76 0.05 -3.02 12.38
C ALA A 76 0.85 -3.26 11.08
N SER A 77 0.69 -2.39 10.08
CA SER A 77 1.32 -2.49 8.74
C SER A 77 2.67 -1.80 8.65
#